data_AF-A0A0X3UW70-F1
#
_entry.id   AF-A0A0X3UW70-F1
#
_cell.length_a   1.000
_cell.length_b   1.000
_cell.length_c   1.000
_cell.angle_alpha   90.00
_cell.angle_beta   90.00
_cell.angle_gamma   90.00
#
_symmetry.space_group_name_H-M   'P 1'
#
loop_
_entity.id
_entity.type
_entity.pdbx_description
1 polymer ?
#
loop_
_entity_poly.entity_id
_entity_poly.type
_entity_poly.pdbx_seq_one_letter_code
_entity_poly.pdbx_strand_id
1 'polypeptide(L)'
;MNDDEQRQGAGAQSEPDFEEQVRELLAEGAYTIHPSPAPYPAIRRRGMVERRRRVAAAGAVLVTLAAMPVGAYALSGGGAGGGVATTPTPSVSATRAPSPAPSPTPSGPARPATKGQLLDGVTFEQAADGLEKCLAYQRSGSFAGDTDLGTSEDYRILLAMRSTGDSNTPGDGMYVVAVNEKPQQIRLICNIKEGEAQGLSTRVGNDADAIPDEGPVFVDPNNGKLYQQSFLDRGNWKLPFRWGIIGTVKSSVTKVTVSYGDSSAEAGLDHGWFVASGVLNEQVTVAPHIKGYDADGKLVYDSDEDKYYERTLP
;
A
#
# COMPACT_ATOMS: atom_id res chain seq x y z
N MET A 1 17.12 51.89 -66.02
CA MET A 1 17.27 53.03 -65.08
C MET A 1 16.10 52.97 -64.13
N ASN A 2 16.43 52.55 -62.90
CA ASN A 2 15.83 52.82 -61.59
C ASN A 2 14.49 52.17 -61.19
N ASP A 3 14.69 51.26 -60.23
CA ASP A 3 13.80 50.64 -59.25
C ASP A 3 13.21 51.62 -58.21
N ASP A 4 12.28 51.05 -57.43
CA ASP A 4 11.82 51.44 -56.08
C ASP A 4 10.95 52.71 -55.92
N GLU A 5 9.64 52.52 -55.74
CA GLU A 5 9.03 52.69 -54.41
C GLU A 5 7.57 52.21 -54.35
N GLN A 6 7.35 51.29 -53.40
CA GLN A 6 6.14 51.16 -52.58
C GLN A 6 4.86 50.58 -53.19
N ARG A 7 4.93 49.26 -53.39
CA ARG A 7 3.89 48.36 -52.86
C ARG A 7 3.80 48.54 -51.34
N GLN A 8 2.75 49.17 -50.82
CA GLN A 8 2.23 48.98 -49.44
C GLN A 8 0.94 49.80 -49.26
N GLY A 9 -0.22 49.14 -49.24
CA GLY A 9 -1.49 49.85 -49.06
C GLY A 9 -2.72 48.98 -48.86
N ALA A 10 -2.57 47.75 -48.34
CA ALA A 10 -3.73 46.87 -48.13
C ALA A 10 -3.54 45.85 -46.98
N GLY A 11 -2.96 46.25 -45.84
CA GLY A 11 -2.68 45.27 -44.76
C GLY A 11 -2.51 45.82 -43.36
N ALA A 12 -3.19 46.91 -42.98
CA ALA A 12 -3.00 47.53 -41.65
C ALA A 12 -4.30 47.95 -40.94
N GLN A 13 -5.40 47.19 -41.09
CA GLN A 13 -6.68 47.50 -40.40
C GLN A 13 -7.36 46.28 -39.75
N SER A 14 -6.73 45.11 -39.63
CA SER A 14 -7.41 43.88 -39.14
C SER A 14 -6.87 43.29 -37.83
N GLU A 15 -5.76 43.78 -37.29
CA GLU A 15 -5.18 43.30 -36.03
C GLU A 15 -5.69 44.01 -34.76
N PRO A 16 -5.90 45.35 -34.71
CA PRO A 16 -6.36 46.00 -33.48
C PRO A 16 -7.81 45.65 -33.13
N ASP A 17 -8.69 45.50 -34.13
CA ASP A 17 -10.11 45.20 -33.92
C ASP A 17 -10.33 43.75 -33.43
N PHE A 18 -9.44 42.82 -33.80
CA PHE A 18 -9.51 41.43 -33.33
C PHE A 18 -9.03 41.31 -31.87
N GLU A 19 -7.96 42.03 -31.49
CA GLU A 19 -7.47 42.02 -30.11
C GLU A 19 -8.50 42.67 -29.15
N GLU A 20 -9.16 43.74 -29.57
CA GLU A 20 -10.26 44.34 -28.80
C GLU A 20 -11.44 43.37 -28.64
N GLN A 21 -11.83 42.68 -29.72
CA GLN A 21 -12.93 41.71 -29.67
C GLN A 21 -12.61 40.50 -28.79
N VAL A 22 -11.35 40.06 -28.75
CA VAL A 22 -10.90 38.99 -27.84
C VAL A 22 -10.83 39.47 -26.38
N ARG A 23 -10.39 40.71 -26.12
CA ARG A 23 -10.44 41.27 -24.75
C ARG A 23 -11.86 41.43 -24.24
N GLU A 24 -12.79 41.83 -25.10
CA GLU A 24 -14.20 41.97 -24.75
C GLU A 24 -14.82 40.60 -24.41
N LEU A 25 -14.57 39.57 -25.23
CA LEU A 25 -15.03 38.19 -24.97
C LEU A 25 -14.45 37.60 -23.68
N LEU A 26 -13.20 37.91 -23.34
CA LEU A 26 -12.57 37.45 -22.10
C LEU A 26 -13.06 38.22 -20.87
N ALA A 27 -13.39 39.51 -21.01
CA ALA A 27 -13.94 40.32 -19.93
C ALA A 27 -15.40 39.95 -19.59
N GLU A 28 -16.21 39.59 -20.59
CA GLU A 28 -17.60 39.14 -20.38
C GLU A 28 -17.70 37.74 -19.73
N GLY A 29 -16.76 36.82 -20.02
CA GLY A 29 -16.79 35.45 -19.49
C GLY A 29 -16.27 35.29 -18.05
N ALA A 30 -15.48 36.25 -17.54
CA ALA A 30 -14.82 36.14 -16.24
C ALA A 30 -15.76 36.30 -15.04
N TYR A 31 -16.89 37.00 -15.21
CA TYR A 31 -17.86 37.25 -14.14
C TYR A 31 -19.03 36.24 -14.12
N THR A 32 -19.19 35.41 -15.15
CA THR A 32 -20.23 34.37 -15.19
C THR A 32 -19.84 33.07 -14.50
N ILE A 33 -18.55 32.83 -14.25
CA ILE A 33 -18.08 31.64 -13.52
C ILE A 33 -17.97 31.97 -12.04
N HIS A 34 -19.09 31.84 -11.31
CA HIS A 34 -19.07 31.82 -9.86
C HIS A 34 -18.93 30.38 -9.38
N PRO A 35 -17.71 29.90 -9.03
CA PRO A 35 -17.59 28.59 -8.41
C PRO A 35 -18.44 28.56 -7.16
N SER A 36 -19.30 27.54 -7.02
CA SER A 36 -20.14 27.39 -5.84
C SER A 36 -19.23 27.39 -4.59
N PRO A 37 -19.53 28.18 -3.56
CA PRO A 37 -18.69 28.25 -2.38
C PRO A 37 -18.54 26.85 -1.79
N ALA A 38 -17.31 26.40 -1.62
CA ALA A 38 -17.02 25.09 -1.05
C ALA A 38 -17.76 24.95 0.29
N PRO A 39 -18.39 23.80 0.58
CA PRO A 39 -19.28 23.62 1.73
C PRO A 39 -18.48 23.44 3.04
N TYR A 40 -17.56 24.35 3.33
CA TYR A 40 -16.79 24.44 4.57
C TYR A 40 -17.65 24.30 5.84
N PRO A 41 -18.88 24.86 5.92
CA PRO A 41 -19.72 24.66 7.09
C PRO A 41 -20.16 23.20 7.28
N ALA A 42 -20.43 22.47 6.20
CA ALA A 42 -20.82 21.07 6.24
C ALA A 42 -19.63 20.16 6.61
N ILE A 43 -18.45 20.44 6.04
CA ILE A 43 -17.19 19.75 6.39
C ILE A 43 -16.86 19.95 7.87
N ARG A 44 -17.00 21.19 8.38
CA ARG A 44 -16.73 21.50 9.79
C ARG A 44 -17.72 20.82 10.74
N ARG A 45 -19.01 20.74 10.38
CA ARG A 45 -20.01 20.02 11.19
C ARG A 45 -19.71 18.53 11.24
N ARG A 46 -19.34 17.91 10.11
CA ARG A 46 -18.95 16.49 10.05
C ARG A 46 -17.73 16.21 10.93
N GLY A 47 -16.69 17.02 10.81
CA GLY A 47 -15.48 16.89 11.63
C GLY A 47 -15.70 17.09 13.14
N MET A 48 -16.64 17.97 13.53
CA MET A 48 -16.99 18.14 14.95
C MET A 48 -17.80 16.96 15.51
N VAL A 49 -18.70 16.37 14.71
CA VAL A 49 -19.44 15.15 15.09
C VAL A 49 -18.50 13.95 15.21
N GLU A 50 -17.54 13.80 14.29
CA GLU A 50 -16.50 12.77 14.35
C GLU A 50 -15.67 12.87 15.64
N ARG A 51 -15.22 14.07 16.01
CA ARG A 51 -14.43 14.31 17.23
C ARG A 51 -15.22 13.99 18.49
N ARG A 52 -16.52 14.34 18.55
CA ARG A 52 -17.38 14.00 19.70
C ARG A 52 -17.61 12.50 19.84
N ARG A 53 -17.73 11.77 18.72
CA ARG A 53 -17.83 10.30 18.76
C ARG A 53 -16.57 9.63 19.29
N ARG A 54 -15.39 10.14 18.91
CA ARG A 54 -14.10 9.61 19.39
C ARG A 54 -13.86 9.85 20.88
N VAL A 55 -14.32 10.98 21.43
CA VAL A 55 -14.20 11.28 22.87
C VAL A 55 -15.13 10.40 23.73
N ALA A 56 -16.30 10.00 23.21
CA ALA A 56 -17.21 9.12 23.94
C ALA A 56 -16.70 7.67 24.06
N ALA A 57 -15.87 7.20 23.12
CA ALA A 57 -15.31 5.84 23.14
C ALA A 57 -14.17 5.64 24.17
N ALA A 58 -13.58 6.73 24.69
CA ALA A 58 -12.46 6.68 25.64
C ALA A 58 -12.90 6.65 27.12
N GLY A 59 -14.21 6.63 27.42
CA GLY A 59 -14.73 6.79 28.78
C GLY A 59 -15.15 5.53 29.54
N ALA A 60 -14.93 4.31 29.02
CA ALA A 60 -15.56 3.09 29.54
C ALA A 60 -14.61 1.98 30.01
N VAL A 61 -13.36 2.26 30.37
CA VAL A 61 -12.45 1.22 30.91
C VAL A 61 -11.68 1.74 32.12
N LEU A 62 -12.36 1.87 33.25
CA LEU A 62 -11.72 1.77 34.57
C LEU A 62 -12.68 1.11 35.57
N VAL A 63 -12.11 0.17 36.32
CA VAL A 63 -12.64 -0.55 37.50
C VAL A 63 -13.19 -1.95 37.22
N THR A 64 -12.31 -2.95 37.31
CA THR A 64 -12.46 -4.05 38.30
C THR A 64 -11.11 -4.78 38.45
N LEU A 65 -10.44 -4.51 39.57
CA LEU A 65 -9.24 -5.20 40.05
C LEU A 65 -9.62 -5.82 41.40
N ALA A 66 -9.53 -7.16 41.51
CA ALA A 66 -9.20 -7.95 42.71
C ALA A 66 -9.98 -9.27 42.78
N ALA A 67 -9.28 -10.39 42.55
CA ALA A 67 -9.29 -11.58 43.41
C ALA A 67 -8.44 -12.69 42.78
N MET A 68 -7.24 -12.93 43.30
CA MET A 68 -6.51 -14.18 43.11
C MET A 68 -6.77 -15.11 44.30
N PRO A 69 -6.80 -16.44 44.07
CA PRO A 69 -6.29 -17.38 45.04
C PRO A 69 -5.06 -18.13 44.52
N VAL A 70 -4.06 -18.19 45.40
CA VAL A 70 -2.81 -18.96 45.32
C VAL A 70 -3.12 -20.45 45.40
N GLY A 71 -2.49 -21.27 44.55
CA GLY A 71 -2.59 -22.73 44.56
C GLY A 71 -1.19 -23.37 44.55
N ALA A 72 -0.87 -24.08 45.62
CA ALA A 72 0.45 -24.55 46.01
C ALA A 72 0.94 -25.83 45.29
N TYR A 73 2.26 -26.00 45.34
CA TYR A 73 3.04 -27.20 45.04
C TYR A 73 2.56 -28.44 45.79
N ALA A 74 2.67 -29.62 45.14
CA ALA A 74 2.88 -30.89 45.82
C ALA A 74 3.87 -31.78 45.04
N LEU A 75 5.00 -32.05 45.70
CA LEU A 75 5.94 -33.13 45.42
C LEU A 75 5.48 -34.40 46.15
N SER A 76 5.40 -35.51 45.45
CA SER A 76 5.56 -36.88 45.98
C SER A 76 6.01 -37.75 44.79
N GLY A 77 6.95 -38.69 44.89
CA GLY A 77 7.54 -39.35 46.04
C GLY A 77 7.44 -40.87 45.85
N GLY A 78 8.42 -41.46 45.16
CA GLY A 78 9.00 -42.80 45.35
C GLY A 78 8.12 -44.06 45.37
N GLY A 79 8.56 -45.09 44.63
CA GLY A 79 8.09 -46.47 44.84
C GLY A 79 8.67 -47.47 43.85
N ALA A 80 9.75 -48.15 44.24
CA ALA A 80 10.44 -49.20 43.50
C ALA A 80 9.69 -50.55 43.55
N GLY A 81 9.87 -51.36 42.52
CA GLY A 81 9.46 -52.77 42.51
C GLY A 81 9.97 -53.46 41.24
N GLY A 82 11.11 -54.15 41.34
CA GLY A 82 11.70 -54.90 40.23
C GLY A 82 11.06 -56.27 40.00
N GLY A 83 11.40 -56.90 38.87
CA GLY A 83 11.18 -58.33 38.71
C GLY A 83 11.06 -58.87 37.28
N VAL A 84 12.20 -59.29 36.75
CA VAL A 84 12.42 -60.45 35.86
C VAL A 84 12.23 -60.28 34.34
N ALA A 85 13.29 -60.75 33.67
CA ALA A 85 13.56 -60.77 32.25
C ALA A 85 12.61 -61.64 31.42
N THR A 86 12.39 -61.22 30.18
CA THR A 86 12.25 -62.13 29.03
C THR A 86 12.67 -61.37 27.77
N THR A 87 13.72 -61.87 27.13
CA THR A 87 14.17 -61.46 25.80
C THR A 87 13.20 -62.00 24.75
N PRO A 88 12.83 -61.20 23.75
CA PRO A 88 12.73 -61.76 22.41
C PRO A 88 13.39 -60.87 21.35
N THR A 89 14.02 -61.52 20.39
CA THR A 89 14.54 -60.93 19.13
C THR A 89 14.30 -61.99 18.04
N PRO A 90 14.12 -61.64 16.76
CA PRO A 90 13.37 -60.55 16.16
C PRO A 90 12.20 -61.09 15.29
N SER A 91 11.25 -60.26 14.90
CA SER A 91 10.43 -60.51 13.71
C SER A 91 10.24 -59.20 12.97
N VAL A 92 11.01 -59.06 11.89
CA VAL A 92 10.88 -57.96 10.94
C VAL A 92 9.61 -58.19 10.14
N SER A 93 8.50 -57.61 10.60
CA SER A 93 7.36 -57.34 9.73
C SER A 93 7.57 -55.96 9.12
N ALA A 94 7.67 -55.90 7.79
CA ALA A 94 7.71 -54.66 7.06
C ALA A 94 6.39 -53.90 7.28
N THR A 95 6.40 -52.91 8.16
CA THR A 95 5.32 -51.93 8.29
C THR A 95 5.22 -51.20 6.96
N ARG A 96 4.10 -51.40 6.26
CA ARG A 96 3.71 -50.59 5.11
C ARG A 96 3.74 -49.13 5.57
N ALA A 97 4.66 -48.35 5.00
CA ALA A 97 4.74 -46.93 5.28
C ALA A 97 3.34 -46.33 5.06
N PRO A 98 2.78 -45.59 6.04
CA PRO A 98 1.55 -44.86 5.81
C PRO A 98 1.80 -43.95 4.61
N SER A 99 0.90 -44.05 3.62
CA SER A 99 0.84 -43.08 2.53
C SER A 99 0.87 -41.69 3.17
N PRO A 100 1.75 -40.76 2.73
CA PRO A 100 1.78 -39.43 3.29
C PRO A 100 0.37 -38.84 3.15
N ALA A 101 -0.23 -38.51 4.29
CA ALA A 101 -1.45 -37.74 4.31
C ALA A 101 -1.18 -36.44 3.52
N PRO A 102 -2.10 -35.99 2.65
CA PRO A 102 -1.94 -34.71 1.99
C PRO A 102 -1.68 -33.67 3.07
N SER A 103 -0.56 -32.96 2.96
CA SER A 103 -0.27 -31.84 3.87
C SER A 103 -1.46 -30.89 3.83
N PRO A 104 -1.98 -30.46 5.00
CA PRO A 104 -3.09 -29.52 5.02
C PRO A 104 -2.67 -28.30 4.21
N THR A 105 -3.51 -27.94 3.23
CA THR A 105 -3.37 -26.67 2.52
C THR A 105 -3.30 -25.57 3.58
N PRO A 106 -2.25 -24.74 3.61
CA PRO A 106 -2.13 -23.73 4.65
C PRO A 106 -3.37 -22.83 4.64
N SER A 107 -4.04 -22.75 5.80
CA SER A 107 -5.29 -22.00 6.02
C SER A 107 -5.00 -20.51 6.20
N GLY A 108 -4.43 -19.87 5.19
CA GLY A 108 -4.06 -18.46 5.24
C GLY A 108 -3.58 -17.93 3.90
N PRO A 109 -3.15 -16.66 3.85
CA PRO A 109 -2.75 -16.02 2.60
C PRO A 109 -1.58 -16.74 1.94
N ALA A 110 -1.44 -16.58 0.63
CA ALA A 110 -0.25 -17.01 -0.07
C ALA A 110 0.98 -16.18 0.36
N ARG A 111 2.12 -16.86 0.50
CA ARG A 111 3.41 -16.24 0.81
C ARG A 111 3.90 -15.39 -0.36
N PRO A 112 4.63 -14.29 -0.11
CA PRO A 112 5.29 -13.52 -1.16
C PRO A 112 6.25 -14.38 -1.99
N ALA A 113 6.47 -14.01 -3.25
CA ALA A 113 7.37 -14.73 -4.15
C ALA A 113 8.83 -14.73 -3.67
N THR A 114 9.25 -13.70 -2.95
CA THR A 114 10.63 -13.51 -2.52
C THR A 114 10.73 -13.16 -1.03
N LYS A 115 11.88 -13.46 -0.43
CA LYS A 115 12.15 -13.07 0.97
C LYS A 115 12.28 -11.55 1.15
N GLY A 116 12.63 -10.81 0.10
CA GLY A 116 12.78 -9.35 0.11
C GLY A 116 11.47 -8.57 0.27
N GLN A 117 10.33 -9.27 0.34
CA GLN A 117 9.00 -8.68 0.54
C GLN A 117 8.56 -8.70 2.01
N LEU A 118 9.27 -9.39 2.90
CA LEU A 118 9.05 -9.37 4.35
C LEU A 118 10.27 -8.72 5.01
N LEU A 119 10.10 -7.48 5.48
CA LEU A 119 11.19 -6.59 5.85
C LEU A 119 11.24 -6.33 7.34
N ASP A 120 12.36 -5.80 7.83
CA ASP A 120 12.52 -5.29 9.20
C ASP A 120 12.21 -6.30 10.31
N GLY A 121 12.46 -7.58 10.01
CA GLY A 121 12.19 -8.70 10.91
C GLY A 121 10.72 -9.09 11.01
N VAL A 122 9.84 -8.51 10.18
CA VAL A 122 8.44 -8.93 10.08
C VAL A 122 8.37 -10.35 9.54
N THR A 123 7.74 -11.25 10.28
CA THR A 123 7.55 -12.63 9.83
C THR A 123 6.29 -12.76 8.96
N PHE A 124 6.20 -13.85 8.21
CA PHE A 124 5.01 -14.13 7.42
C PHE A 124 3.77 -14.26 8.31
N GLU A 125 3.91 -14.89 9.47
CA GLU A 125 2.83 -15.10 10.42
C GLU A 125 2.32 -13.77 10.99
N GLN A 126 3.22 -12.82 11.27
CA GLN A 126 2.85 -11.46 11.66
C GLN A 126 2.12 -10.71 10.54
N ALA A 127 2.59 -10.85 9.29
CA ALA A 127 1.95 -10.22 8.15
C ALA A 127 0.55 -10.82 7.87
N ALA A 128 0.39 -12.13 8.01
CA ALA A 128 -0.88 -12.83 7.87
C ALA A 128 -1.89 -12.43 8.97
N ASP A 129 -1.46 -12.39 10.23
CA ASP A 129 -2.28 -11.86 11.33
C ASP A 129 -2.68 -10.40 11.09
N GLY A 130 -1.75 -9.57 10.61
CA GLY A 130 -2.03 -8.19 10.21
C GLY A 130 -3.08 -8.09 9.09
N LEU A 131 -3.01 -8.96 8.08
CA LEU A 131 -4.02 -9.03 7.02
C LEU A 131 -5.40 -9.41 7.57
N GLU A 132 -5.49 -10.42 8.44
CA GLU A 132 -6.76 -10.84 9.04
C GLU A 132 -7.41 -9.71 9.85
N LYS A 133 -6.60 -8.99 10.64
CA LYS A 133 -7.04 -7.80 11.36
C LYS A 133 -7.52 -6.70 10.43
N CYS A 134 -6.89 -6.57 9.26
CA CYS A 134 -7.31 -5.60 8.26
C CYS A 134 -8.70 -5.91 7.68
N LEU A 135 -8.93 -7.18 7.34
CA LEU A 135 -10.22 -7.64 6.83
C LEU A 135 -11.29 -7.53 7.92
N ALA A 136 -10.96 -7.86 9.17
CA ALA A 136 -11.86 -7.63 10.30
C ALA A 136 -12.19 -6.14 10.51
N TYR A 137 -11.20 -5.26 10.37
CA TYR A 137 -11.38 -3.81 10.48
C TYR A 137 -12.31 -3.27 9.39
N GLN A 138 -12.23 -3.76 8.15
CA GLN A 138 -13.19 -3.40 7.11
C GLN A 138 -14.62 -3.83 7.49
N ARG A 139 -14.81 -5.08 7.91
CA ARG A 139 -16.13 -5.60 8.30
C ARG A 139 -16.73 -4.91 9.52
N SER A 140 -15.90 -4.30 10.38
CA SER A 140 -16.36 -3.53 11.55
C SER A 140 -17.10 -2.23 11.19
N GLY A 141 -17.16 -1.86 9.91
CA GLY A 141 -17.92 -0.69 9.43
C GLY A 141 -17.19 0.64 9.60
N SER A 142 -15.89 0.61 9.89
CA SER A 142 -15.06 1.83 9.99
C SER A 142 -14.74 2.47 8.63
N PHE A 143 -15.00 1.77 7.52
CA PHE A 143 -14.83 2.25 6.15
C PHE A 143 -16.15 2.26 5.38
N ALA A 144 -16.43 3.34 4.65
CA ALA A 144 -17.61 3.47 3.81
C ALA A 144 -17.46 2.63 2.53
N GLY A 145 -17.97 1.39 2.55
CA GLY A 145 -18.08 0.52 1.39
C GLY A 145 -18.64 -0.86 1.80
N ASP A 146 -19.78 -1.23 1.24
CA ASP A 146 -20.49 -2.51 1.50
C ASP A 146 -19.81 -3.74 0.85
N THR A 147 -18.68 -3.56 0.18
CA THR A 147 -18.00 -4.66 -0.51
C THR A 147 -17.24 -5.51 0.49
N ASP A 148 -17.73 -6.72 0.75
CA ASP A 148 -16.96 -7.76 1.44
C ASP A 148 -15.67 -8.03 0.66
N LEU A 149 -14.53 -7.89 1.34
CA LEU A 149 -13.21 -8.06 0.75
C LEU A 149 -12.78 -9.54 0.70
N GLY A 150 -13.59 -10.48 1.19
CA GLY A 150 -13.26 -11.91 1.21
C GLY A 150 -12.49 -12.34 2.44
N THR A 151 -11.90 -13.54 2.43
CA THR A 151 -11.12 -14.10 3.56
C THR A 151 -9.62 -13.95 3.31
N SER A 152 -8.79 -14.13 4.34
CA SER A 152 -7.33 -14.01 4.19
C SER A 152 -6.74 -15.04 3.23
N GLU A 153 -7.41 -16.18 3.04
CA GLU A 153 -7.00 -17.27 2.15
C GLU A 153 -7.06 -16.88 0.67
N ASP A 154 -7.92 -15.92 0.33
CA ASP A 154 -8.07 -15.42 -1.04
C ASP A 154 -6.92 -14.48 -1.44
N TYR A 155 -6.07 -14.10 -0.49
CA TYR A 155 -5.04 -13.09 -0.69
C TYR A 155 -3.64 -13.68 -0.80
N ARG A 156 -2.79 -12.93 -1.47
CA ARG A 156 -1.34 -13.04 -1.48
C ARG A 156 -0.74 -11.81 -0.81
N ILE A 157 0.16 -12.00 0.14
CA ILE A 157 0.92 -10.90 0.72
C ILE A 157 2.02 -10.51 -0.27
N LEU A 158 2.07 -9.23 -0.63
CA LEU A 158 3.08 -8.65 -1.53
C LEU A 158 4.20 -7.94 -0.79
N LEU A 159 3.89 -7.30 0.34
CA LEU A 159 4.86 -6.54 1.14
C LEU A 159 4.42 -6.51 2.59
N ALA A 160 5.36 -6.71 3.51
CA ALA A 160 5.19 -6.35 4.91
C ALA A 160 6.46 -5.68 5.44
N MET A 161 6.32 -4.51 6.04
CA MET A 161 7.45 -3.70 6.51
C MET A 161 7.07 -2.85 7.72
N ARG A 162 8.06 -2.38 8.50
CA ARG A 162 7.76 -1.43 9.58
C ARG A 162 7.32 -0.09 8.99
N SER A 163 6.35 0.54 9.65
CA SER A 163 5.89 1.89 9.31
C SER A 163 6.34 2.89 10.38
N THR A 164 6.91 4.01 9.96
CA THR A 164 7.21 5.14 10.85
C THR A 164 5.98 6.02 10.98
N GLY A 165 5.57 6.34 12.21
CA GLY A 165 4.43 7.24 12.44
C GLY A 165 4.76 8.69 12.08
N ASP A 166 3.79 9.43 11.58
CA ASP A 166 3.94 10.83 11.14
C ASP A 166 2.98 11.78 11.89
N SER A 167 2.93 13.07 11.54
CA SER A 167 2.06 14.02 12.24
C SER A 167 0.56 13.78 12.02
N ASN A 168 0.17 13.05 10.96
CA ASN A 168 -1.23 12.73 10.68
C ASN A 168 -1.64 11.37 11.26
N THR A 169 -0.70 10.43 11.32
CA THR A 169 -0.88 9.08 11.85
C THR A 169 0.26 8.78 12.84
N PRO A 170 0.21 9.33 14.08
CA PRO A 170 1.27 9.12 15.07
C PRO A 170 1.44 7.66 15.48
N GLY A 171 2.62 7.32 16.00
CA GLY A 171 2.99 5.98 16.46
C GLY A 171 3.50 5.08 15.33
N ASP A 172 4.53 4.29 15.63
CA ASP A 172 5.09 3.33 14.68
C ASP A 172 4.19 2.09 14.57
N GLY A 173 4.41 1.29 13.53
CA GLY A 173 3.58 0.13 13.24
C GLY A 173 4.16 -0.74 12.14
N MET A 174 3.27 -1.38 11.39
CA MET A 174 3.58 -2.24 10.26
C MET A 174 2.62 -1.96 9.11
N TYR A 175 3.16 -1.82 7.90
CA TYR A 175 2.36 -1.90 6.69
C TYR A 175 2.25 -3.36 6.23
N VAL A 176 1.05 -3.77 5.83
CA VAL A 176 0.80 -5.03 5.13
C VAL A 176 0.11 -4.71 3.81
N VAL A 177 0.70 -5.16 2.71
CA VAL A 177 0.15 -5.03 1.37
C VAL A 177 -0.21 -6.42 0.88
N ALA A 178 -1.45 -6.61 0.46
CA ALA A 178 -1.92 -7.88 -0.07
C ALA A 178 -2.84 -7.67 -1.26
N VAL A 179 -2.92 -8.70 -2.10
CA VAL A 179 -3.75 -8.69 -3.31
C VAL A 179 -4.55 -9.97 -3.40
N ASN A 180 -5.80 -9.83 -3.83
CA ASN A 180 -6.65 -10.92 -4.26
C ASN A 180 -6.93 -10.70 -5.75
N GLU A 181 -6.61 -11.67 -6.60
CA GLU A 181 -6.74 -11.52 -8.06
C GLU A 181 -8.13 -11.90 -8.58
N LYS A 182 -8.94 -12.64 -7.79
CA LYS A 182 -10.18 -13.27 -8.28
C LYS A 182 -11.33 -13.10 -7.29
N PRO A 183 -12.59 -12.96 -7.77
CA PRO A 183 -12.99 -12.84 -9.18
C PRO A 183 -12.67 -11.47 -9.79
N GLN A 184 -12.38 -10.48 -8.95
CA GLN A 184 -11.95 -9.15 -9.33
C GLN A 184 -10.67 -8.83 -8.56
N GLN A 185 -9.73 -8.13 -9.20
CA GLN A 185 -8.50 -7.72 -8.53
C GLN A 185 -8.81 -6.74 -7.40
N ILE A 186 -8.41 -7.10 -6.18
CA ILE A 186 -8.50 -6.28 -4.98
C ILE A 186 -7.08 -6.10 -4.46
N ARG A 187 -6.69 -4.85 -4.20
CA ARG A 187 -5.44 -4.53 -3.53
C ARG A 187 -5.74 -3.81 -2.24
N LEU A 188 -5.10 -4.23 -1.14
CA LEU A 188 -5.14 -3.54 0.13
C LEU A 188 -3.75 -3.08 0.60
N ILE A 189 -3.71 -1.90 1.20
CA ILE A 189 -2.59 -1.41 2.01
C ILE A 189 -3.14 -1.17 3.41
N CYS A 190 -2.74 -2.00 4.35
CA CYS A 190 -3.15 -1.92 5.74
C CYS A 190 -2.05 -1.33 6.61
N ASN A 191 -2.43 -0.57 7.62
CA ASN A 191 -1.52 -0.15 8.68
C ASN A 191 -1.96 -0.73 10.02
N ILE A 192 -1.06 -1.49 10.65
CA ILE A 192 -1.24 -2.15 11.93
C ILE A 192 -0.41 -1.42 12.98
N LYS A 193 -1.04 -0.94 14.06
CA LYS A 193 -0.38 -0.30 15.21
C LYS A 193 -0.88 -0.92 16.49
N GLU A 194 0.03 -1.18 17.41
CA GLU A 194 -0.29 -1.78 18.72
C GLU A 194 -1.13 -3.08 18.60
N GLY A 195 -0.94 -3.81 17.50
CA GLY A 195 -1.67 -5.05 17.22
C GLY A 195 -3.06 -4.86 16.63
N GLU A 196 -3.49 -3.64 16.31
CA GLU A 196 -4.79 -3.31 15.72
C GLU A 196 -4.63 -2.66 14.34
N ALA A 197 -5.59 -2.90 13.44
CA ALA A 197 -5.65 -2.18 12.16
C ALA A 197 -6.20 -0.76 12.39
N GLN A 198 -5.43 0.24 11.97
CA GLN A 198 -5.74 1.68 12.18
C GLN A 198 -5.96 2.43 10.86
N GLY A 199 -5.71 1.78 9.73
CA GLY A 199 -5.95 2.36 8.41
C GLY A 199 -5.93 1.31 7.33
N LEU A 200 -6.85 1.45 6.39
CA LEU A 200 -6.97 0.57 5.25
C LEU A 200 -7.12 1.43 3.98
N SER A 201 -6.34 1.13 2.95
CA SER A 201 -6.55 1.65 1.61
C SER A 201 -6.84 0.47 0.72
N THR A 202 -8.02 0.46 0.09
CA THR A 202 -8.40 -0.57 -0.86
C THR A 202 -8.52 0.01 -2.25
N ARG A 203 -8.28 -0.84 -3.25
CA ARG A 203 -8.67 -0.63 -4.63
C ARG A 203 -9.33 -1.91 -5.13
N VAL A 204 -10.44 -1.77 -5.83
CA VAL A 204 -11.20 -2.87 -6.42
C VAL A 204 -11.27 -2.62 -7.93
N GLY A 205 -10.88 -3.60 -8.73
CA GLY A 205 -10.71 -3.48 -10.17
C GLY A 205 -9.27 -3.26 -10.61
N ASN A 206 -9.03 -3.50 -11.89
CA ASN A 206 -7.74 -3.30 -12.55
C ASN A 206 -7.78 -2.01 -13.36
N ASP A 207 -7.36 -0.90 -12.75
CA ASP A 207 -7.39 0.41 -13.43
C ASP A 207 -6.36 0.51 -14.56
N ALA A 208 -5.37 -0.39 -14.57
CA ALA A 208 -4.48 -0.64 -15.70
C ALA A 208 -5.26 -0.74 -17.01
N ASP A 209 -6.28 -1.61 -17.03
CA ASP A 209 -7.08 -1.92 -18.22
C ASP A 209 -8.03 -0.78 -18.60
N ALA A 210 -8.27 0.18 -17.70
CA ALA A 210 -9.13 1.33 -17.93
C ALA A 210 -8.39 2.51 -18.59
N ILE A 211 -7.06 2.46 -18.68
CA ILE A 211 -6.24 3.54 -19.25
C ILE A 211 -5.87 3.20 -20.71
N PRO A 212 -6.30 4.00 -21.71
CA PRO A 212 -6.18 3.64 -23.12
C PRO A 212 -4.75 3.43 -23.65
N ASP A 213 -3.76 4.09 -23.05
CA ASP A 213 -2.34 4.00 -23.41
C ASP A 213 -1.49 3.56 -22.23
N GLU A 214 -2.04 2.67 -21.39
CA GLU A 214 -1.34 2.10 -20.27
C GLU A 214 -0.08 1.33 -20.73
N GLY A 215 1.07 1.76 -20.19
CA GLY A 215 2.37 1.16 -20.45
C GLY A 215 2.48 -0.29 -19.92
N PRO A 216 3.65 -0.91 -20.06
CA PRO A 216 3.90 -2.27 -19.58
C PRO A 216 4.11 -2.35 -18.06
N VAL A 217 4.23 -1.21 -17.39
CA VAL A 217 4.29 -1.07 -15.93
C VAL A 217 3.24 -0.05 -15.53
N PHE A 218 2.51 -0.32 -14.47
CA PHE A 218 1.54 0.60 -13.91
C PHE A 218 1.74 0.72 -12.41
N VAL A 219 2.03 1.96 -11.98
CA VAL A 219 2.32 2.27 -10.59
C VAL A 219 1.02 2.51 -9.87
N ASP A 220 0.87 1.90 -8.69
CA ASP A 220 -0.35 2.09 -7.92
C ASP A 220 -0.45 3.54 -7.38
N PRO A 221 -1.52 4.30 -7.68
CA PRO A 221 -1.64 5.69 -7.27
C PRO A 221 -1.87 5.87 -5.76
N ASN A 222 -2.30 4.84 -5.03
CA ASN A 222 -2.47 4.92 -3.57
C ASN A 222 -1.16 4.61 -2.81
N ASN A 223 -0.04 4.44 -3.52
CA ASN A 223 1.26 4.16 -2.91
C ASN A 223 1.82 5.29 -2.05
N GLY A 224 1.31 6.52 -2.13
CA GLY A 224 1.80 7.64 -1.30
C GLY A 224 1.88 7.30 0.19
N LYS A 225 0.99 6.42 0.69
CA LYS A 225 1.02 5.90 2.07
C LYS A 225 2.29 5.11 2.43
N LEU A 226 2.99 4.57 1.44
CA LEU A 226 4.16 3.71 1.61
C LEU A 226 5.47 4.46 1.39
N TYR A 227 5.50 5.55 0.63
CA TYR A 227 6.75 6.27 0.31
C TYR A 227 6.74 7.75 0.69
N GLN A 228 5.65 8.31 1.20
CA GLN A 228 5.57 9.70 1.66
C GLN A 228 5.18 9.76 3.14
N GLN A 229 5.75 10.69 3.90
CA GLN A 229 5.19 11.11 5.18
C GLN A 229 4.17 12.24 4.96
N SER A 230 3.29 12.43 5.95
CA SER A 230 2.22 13.43 5.90
C SER A 230 2.65 14.81 5.38
N PHE A 231 1.79 15.38 4.53
CA PHE A 231 1.87 16.79 4.10
C PHE A 231 2.05 17.78 5.27
N LEU A 232 1.54 17.43 6.46
CA LEU A 232 1.64 18.27 7.65
C LEU A 232 3.08 18.40 8.16
N ASP A 233 3.96 17.46 7.82
CA ASP A 233 5.35 17.47 8.28
C ASP A 233 6.23 18.46 7.49
N ARG A 234 5.80 18.92 6.30
CA ARG A 234 6.39 20.06 5.54
C ARG A 234 7.93 20.17 5.55
N GLY A 235 8.69 19.10 5.36
CA GLY A 235 10.16 19.21 5.53
C GLY A 235 10.75 18.54 6.76
N ASN A 236 9.92 17.99 7.65
CA ASN A 236 10.34 17.41 8.92
C ASN A 236 10.08 15.90 8.96
N TRP A 237 10.47 15.21 7.89
CA TRP A 237 10.34 13.76 7.84
C TRP A 237 11.15 13.10 8.95
N LYS A 238 10.57 12.10 9.60
CA LYS A 238 11.30 11.25 10.54
C LYS A 238 12.19 10.30 9.77
N LEU A 239 13.49 10.45 9.95
CA LEU A 239 14.52 9.65 9.28
C LEU A 239 15.27 8.77 10.31
N PRO A 240 15.77 7.58 9.91
CA PRO A 240 15.61 6.96 8.60
C PRO A 240 14.15 6.57 8.32
N PHE A 241 13.73 6.70 7.06
CA PHE A 241 12.35 6.41 6.63
C PHE A 241 12.31 5.17 5.74
N ARG A 242 11.61 4.13 6.20
CA ARG A 242 11.32 2.92 5.41
C ARG A 242 10.24 3.25 4.39
N TRP A 243 10.56 3.09 3.11
CA TRP A 243 9.63 3.30 2.01
C TRP A 243 9.32 2.01 1.27
N GLY A 244 8.16 1.99 0.60
CA GLY A 244 7.73 0.93 -0.31
C GLY A 244 6.95 1.48 -1.48
N ILE A 245 6.95 0.73 -2.59
CA ILE A 245 6.15 1.03 -3.77
C ILE A 245 5.70 -0.27 -4.42
N ILE A 246 4.47 -0.30 -4.91
CA ILE A 246 3.90 -1.47 -5.59
C ILE A 246 3.22 -1.08 -6.90
N GLY A 247 3.02 -2.04 -7.77
CA GLY A 247 2.19 -1.83 -8.96
C GLY A 247 2.10 -3.10 -9.77
N THR A 248 1.48 -3.00 -10.93
CA THR A 248 1.33 -4.13 -11.85
C THR A 248 2.35 -4.06 -12.98
N VAL A 249 2.68 -5.22 -13.54
CA VAL A 249 3.53 -5.37 -14.71
C VAL A 249 2.91 -6.34 -15.69
N LYS A 250 3.03 -6.04 -16.99
CA LYS A 250 2.75 -6.99 -18.06
C LYS A 250 3.85 -8.04 -18.09
N SER A 251 3.53 -9.25 -18.56
CA SER A 251 4.47 -10.38 -18.63
C SER A 251 5.68 -10.13 -19.55
N SER A 252 5.64 -9.10 -20.39
CA SER A 252 6.77 -8.65 -21.20
C SER A 252 7.88 -7.98 -20.37
N VAL A 253 7.59 -7.52 -19.16
CA VAL A 253 8.56 -6.92 -18.25
C VAL A 253 9.21 -8.02 -17.42
N THR A 254 10.53 -8.08 -17.43
CA THR A 254 11.31 -9.09 -16.69
C THR A 254 12.09 -8.51 -15.53
N LYS A 255 12.27 -7.19 -15.51
CA LYS A 255 12.98 -6.48 -14.44
C LYS A 255 12.36 -5.11 -14.22
N VAL A 256 12.21 -4.72 -12.95
CA VAL A 256 11.86 -3.36 -12.56
C VAL A 256 12.89 -2.86 -11.56
N THR A 257 13.40 -1.65 -11.77
CA THR A 257 14.30 -0.98 -10.83
C THR A 257 13.65 0.29 -10.33
N VAL A 258 13.83 0.59 -9.04
CA VAL A 258 13.32 1.79 -8.39
C VAL A 258 14.47 2.53 -7.73
N SER A 259 14.58 3.83 -7.98
CA SER A 259 15.47 4.74 -7.24
C SER A 259 14.65 5.80 -6.52
N TYR A 260 15.02 6.11 -5.29
CA TYR A 260 14.32 7.07 -4.45
C TYR A 260 15.30 7.72 -3.48
N GLY A 261 15.58 9.02 -3.66
CA GLY A 261 16.64 9.72 -2.93
C GLY A 261 17.99 9.03 -3.09
N ASP A 262 18.64 8.74 -1.96
CA ASP A 262 19.89 7.99 -1.84
C ASP A 262 19.72 6.46 -1.96
N SER A 263 18.48 5.98 -2.14
CA SER A 263 18.12 4.57 -2.13
C SER A 263 17.86 4.03 -3.54
N SER A 264 18.27 2.80 -3.81
CA SER A 264 17.86 2.09 -5.03
C SER A 264 17.61 0.61 -4.74
N ALA A 265 16.66 0.02 -5.46
CA ALA A 265 16.26 -1.37 -5.30
C ALA A 265 15.81 -1.97 -6.63
N GLU A 266 16.14 -3.24 -6.85
CA GLU A 266 15.45 -4.07 -7.83
C GLU A 266 14.16 -4.58 -7.21
N ALA A 267 13.05 -4.46 -7.94
CA ALA A 267 11.75 -4.88 -7.45
C ALA A 267 11.61 -6.40 -7.51
N GLY A 268 10.99 -6.99 -6.49
CA GLY A 268 10.48 -8.35 -6.57
C GLY A 268 9.28 -8.39 -7.51
N LEU A 269 9.31 -9.28 -8.51
CA LEU A 269 8.16 -9.56 -9.36
C LEU A 269 7.37 -10.75 -8.79
N ASP A 270 6.07 -10.55 -8.57
CA ASP A 270 5.19 -11.50 -7.89
C ASP A 270 3.85 -11.55 -8.61
N HIS A 271 3.68 -12.54 -9.50
CA HIS A 271 2.41 -12.82 -10.20
C HIS A 271 1.78 -11.59 -10.89
N GLY A 272 2.55 -10.87 -11.70
CA GLY A 272 2.06 -9.67 -12.40
C GLY A 272 2.07 -8.40 -11.53
N TRP A 273 2.58 -8.48 -10.31
CA TRP A 273 2.91 -7.32 -9.48
C TRP A 273 4.41 -7.10 -9.40
N PHE A 274 4.81 -5.84 -9.21
CA PHE A 274 6.15 -5.49 -8.75
C PHE A 274 6.06 -4.86 -7.36
N VAL A 275 7.10 -5.10 -6.56
CA VAL A 275 7.25 -4.53 -5.22
C VAL A 275 8.70 -4.11 -5.03
N ALA A 276 8.94 -2.84 -4.70
CA ALA A 276 10.25 -2.37 -4.29
C ALA A 276 10.15 -1.64 -2.95
N SER A 277 11.26 -1.61 -2.22
CA SER A 277 11.35 -0.97 -0.92
C SER A 277 12.79 -0.56 -0.63
N GLY A 278 12.96 0.36 0.31
CA GLY A 278 14.27 0.84 0.72
C GLY A 278 14.20 1.67 1.98
N VAL A 279 15.31 2.33 2.30
CA VAL A 279 15.39 3.30 3.40
C VAL A 279 15.91 4.60 2.82
N LEU A 280 15.23 5.69 3.14
CA LEU A 280 15.72 7.04 2.93
C LEU A 280 16.43 7.53 4.18
N ASN A 281 17.59 8.15 4.00
CA ASN A 281 18.31 8.84 5.08
C ASN A 281 18.23 10.37 4.98
N GLU A 282 17.56 10.85 3.94
CA GLU A 282 17.31 12.26 3.69
C GLU A 282 15.85 12.47 3.26
N GLN A 283 15.37 13.69 3.42
CA GLN A 283 14.09 14.06 2.84
C GLN A 283 14.25 14.34 1.35
N VAL A 284 13.27 13.90 0.58
CA VAL A 284 13.19 14.09 -0.86
C VAL A 284 11.94 14.89 -1.24
N THR A 285 11.96 15.49 -2.42
CA THR A 285 10.85 16.29 -2.99
C THR A 285 10.32 15.70 -4.30
N VAL A 286 10.87 14.57 -4.72
CA VAL A 286 10.46 13.83 -5.93
C VAL A 286 9.98 12.47 -5.52
N ALA A 287 9.00 11.90 -6.23
CA ALA A 287 8.52 10.54 -5.99
C ALA A 287 9.56 9.50 -6.45
N PRO A 288 9.42 8.21 -6.06
CA PRO A 288 10.30 7.16 -6.55
C PRO A 288 10.36 7.12 -8.08
N HIS A 289 11.55 7.00 -8.65
CA HIS A 289 11.76 6.85 -10.07
C HIS A 289 11.77 5.36 -10.43
N ILE A 290 10.87 4.94 -11.33
CA ILE A 290 10.65 3.54 -11.68
C ILE A 290 11.02 3.31 -13.13
N LYS A 291 11.80 2.26 -13.39
CA LYS A 291 12.15 1.80 -14.73
C LYS A 291 11.81 0.34 -14.91
N GLY A 292 11.18 0.00 -16.03
CA GLY A 292 10.85 -1.37 -16.43
C GLY A 292 11.65 -1.81 -17.65
N TYR A 293 12.12 -3.05 -17.65
CA TYR A 293 12.94 -3.63 -18.72
C TYR A 293 12.35 -4.96 -19.21
N ASP A 294 12.48 -5.21 -20.50
CA ASP A 294 12.10 -6.49 -21.12
C ASP A 294 13.19 -7.56 -20.96
N ALA A 295 12.95 -8.76 -21.51
CA ALA A 295 13.86 -9.90 -21.45
C ALA A 295 15.24 -9.63 -22.09
N ASP A 296 15.31 -8.70 -23.05
CA ASP A 296 16.56 -8.31 -23.72
C ASP A 296 17.30 -7.20 -22.95
N GLY A 297 16.74 -6.76 -21.82
CA GLY A 297 17.27 -5.68 -21.00
C GLY A 297 17.01 -4.30 -21.57
N LYS A 298 16.14 -4.18 -22.57
CA LYS A 298 15.75 -2.88 -23.14
C LYS A 298 14.76 -2.19 -22.21
N LEU A 299 14.95 -0.89 -22.02
CA LEU A 299 14.02 -0.03 -21.28
C LEU A 299 12.68 0.05 -22.02
N VAL A 300 11.60 -0.36 -21.36
CA VAL A 300 10.22 -0.36 -21.90
C VAL A 300 9.26 0.51 -21.10
N TYR A 301 9.70 1.01 -19.94
CA TYR A 301 8.95 1.94 -19.12
C TYR A 301 9.90 2.81 -18.31
N ASP A 302 9.62 4.11 -18.24
CA ASP A 302 10.29 5.07 -17.38
C ASP A 302 9.24 6.01 -16.78
N SER A 303 9.16 6.09 -15.45
CA SER A 303 8.13 6.90 -14.78
C SER A 303 8.32 8.41 -14.99
N ASP A 304 9.47 8.87 -15.47
CA ASP A 304 9.67 10.27 -15.85
C ASP A 304 8.91 10.63 -17.14
N GLU A 305 8.63 9.63 -17.98
CA GLU A 305 7.89 9.73 -19.24
C GLU A 305 6.40 9.39 -19.07
N ASP A 306 5.99 8.85 -17.92
CA ASP A 306 4.60 8.52 -17.63
C ASP A 306 3.81 9.78 -17.23
N LYS A 307 2.88 10.20 -18.11
CA LYS A 307 1.99 11.35 -17.89
C LYS A 307 0.97 11.15 -16.76
N TYR A 308 0.73 9.91 -16.34
CA TYR A 308 -0.17 9.57 -15.23
C TYR A 308 0.55 9.48 -13.88
N TYR A 309 1.89 9.51 -13.89
CA TYR A 309 2.69 9.40 -12.67
C TYR A 309 2.94 10.76 -12.02
N GLU A 310 2.63 10.88 -10.74
CA GLU A 310 2.93 12.06 -9.94
C GLU A 310 4.41 12.05 -9.52
N ARG A 311 5.20 12.90 -10.18
CA ARG A 311 6.67 12.94 -10.03
C ARG A 311 7.15 13.78 -8.86
N THR A 312 6.33 14.69 -8.35
CA THR A 312 6.71 15.62 -7.29
C THR A 312 5.99 15.30 -5.99
N LEU A 313 6.69 15.49 -4.89
CA LEU A 313 6.11 15.42 -3.56
C LEU A 313 5.74 16.83 -3.09
N PRO A 314 4.70 16.95 -2.25
CA PRO A 314 4.33 18.22 -1.65
C PRO A 314 5.37 18.81 -0.67
#